data_AF-A0A967FKR7-F1
#
_entry.id   AF-A0A967FKR7-F1
#
_cell.length_a   1.000
_cell.length_b   1.000
_cell.length_c   1.000
_cell.angle_alpha   90.00
_cell.angle_beta   90.00
_cell.angle_gamma   90.00
#
_symmetry.space_group_name_H-M   'P 1'
#
loop_
_entity.id
_entity.type
_entity.pdbx_description
1 polymer ?
#
loop_
_entity_poly.entity_id
_entity_poly.type
_entity_poly.pdbx_seq_one_letter_code
_entity_poly.pdbx_strand_id
1 'polypeptide(L)' 'EKTPEDLKSHLEPNQYKLYKLIWERTVACQMPAAKLDVTTVTVETDNGYTLVAKGQIIKFPGFMKAYVEGTDHP' A
#
# COMPACT_ATOMS: atom_id res chain seq x y z
N GLU A 1 -1.74 24.79 0.94
CA GLU A 1 -0.58 23.94 1.33
C GLU A 1 0.34 23.81 0.12
N LYS A 2 1.64 23.52 0.33
CA LYS A 2 2.58 23.25 -0.78
C LYS A 2 2.69 21.74 -0.98
N THR A 3 2.24 21.23 -2.12
CA THR A 3 2.40 19.81 -2.45
C THR A 3 3.86 19.53 -2.87
N PRO A 4 4.30 18.26 -2.91
CA PRO A 4 5.62 17.93 -3.43
C PRO A 4 5.86 18.50 -4.83
N GLU A 5 4.85 18.48 -5.70
CA GLU A 5 4.92 18.99 -7.07
C GLU A 5 5.27 20.48 -7.11
N ASP A 6 4.72 21.29 -6.20
CA ASP A 6 5.01 22.73 -6.09
C ASP A 6 6.49 23.00 -5.73
N LEU A 7 7.15 22.03 -5.09
CA LEU A 7 8.51 22.16 -4.57
C LEU A 7 9.56 21.44 -5.42
N LYS A 8 9.14 20.69 -6.45
CA LYS A 8 10.04 19.88 -7.29
C LYS A 8 11.14 20.69 -7.98
N SER A 9 10.83 21.91 -8.44
CA SER A 9 11.80 22.79 -9.09
C SER A 9 12.73 23.52 -8.12
N HIS A 10 12.46 23.44 -6.81
CA HIS A 10 13.14 24.20 -5.76
C HIS A 10 14.03 23.31 -4.88
N LEU A 11 14.05 21.99 -5.13
CA LEU A 11 14.74 21.01 -4.30
C LEU A 11 15.68 20.15 -5.15
N GLU A 12 16.82 19.80 -4.57
CA GLU A 12 17.70 18.78 -5.13
C GLU A 12 16.97 17.42 -5.18
N PRO A 13 17.32 16.51 -6.10
CA PRO A 13 16.59 15.24 -6.30
C PRO A 13 16.41 14.41 -5.02
N ASN A 14 17.43 14.37 -4.15
CA ASN A 14 17.36 13.63 -2.89
C ASN A 14 16.48 14.34 -1.83
N GLN A 15 16.50 15.67 -1.81
CA GLN A 15 15.65 16.46 -0.91
C GLN A 15 14.18 16.35 -1.32
N TYR A 16 13.91 16.39 -2.63
CA TYR A 16 12.58 16.16 -3.17
C TYR A 16 12.05 14.77 -2.81
N LYS A 17 12.86 13.71 -2.99
CA LYS A 17 12.47 12.34 -2.61
C LYS A 17 12.13 12.23 -1.12
N LEU A 18 12.96 12.82 -0.26
CA LEU A 18 12.71 12.80 1.18
C LEU A 18 11.45 13.59 1.57
N TYR A 19 11.27 14.79 1.00
CA TYR A 19 10.08 15.59 1.23
C TYR A 19 8.81 14.87 0.77
N LYS A 20 8.85 14.29 -0.44
CA LYS A 20 7.75 13.50 -1.01
C LYS A 20 7.37 12.33 -0.10
N LEU A 21 8.36 11.57 0.39
CA LEU A 21 8.13 10.46 1.31
C LEU A 21 7.47 10.91 2.63
N ILE A 22 7.96 11.98 3.24
CA ILE A 22 7.39 12.53 4.48
C ILE A 22 5.95 13.00 4.23
N TRP A 23 5.73 13.72 3.13
CA TRP A 23 4.42 14.24 2.76
C TRP A 23 3.42 13.11 2.51
N GLU A 24 3.77 12.10 1.72
CA GLU A 24 2.92 10.94 1.41
C GLU A 24 2.55 10.17 2.68
N ARG A 25 3.50 9.93 3.60
CA ARG A 25 3.23 9.31 4.91
C ARG A 25 2.33 10.17 5.80
N THR A 26 2.49 11.49 5.78
CA THR A 26 1.69 12.43 6.58
C THR A 26 0.24 12.47 6.09
N VAL A 27 0.03 12.46 4.78
CA VAL A 27 -1.34 12.39 4.22
C VAL A 27 -1.95 11.02 4.48
N ALA A 28 -1.19 9.94 4.26
CA ALA A 28 -1.65 8.58 4.48
C ALA A 28 -2.12 8.31 5.92
N CYS A 29 -1.48 8.91 6.93
CA CYS A 29 -1.88 8.70 8.34
C CYS A 29 -3.23 9.31 8.70
N GLN A 30 -3.72 10.27 7.92
CA GLN A 30 -5.06 10.85 8.06
C GLN A 30 -6.12 10.09 7.23
N MET A 31 -5.71 9.09 6.44
CA MET A 31 -6.63 8.33 5.58
C MET A 31 -7.22 7.11 6.29
N PRO A 32 -8.43 6.67 5.90
CA PRO A 32 -9.00 5.45 6.44
C PRO A 32 -8.18 4.20 6.07
N ALA A 33 -8.28 3.16 6.88
CA ALA A 33 -7.63 1.88 6.64
C ALA A 33 -8.09 1.23 5.31
N ALA A 34 -7.19 0.49 4.66
CA ALA A 34 -7.52 -0.35 3.51
C ALA A 34 -8.49 -1.47 3.93
N LYS A 35 -9.46 -1.79 3.05
CA LYS A 35 -10.35 -2.95 3.20
C LYS A 35 -9.98 -4.01 2.19
N LEU A 36 -9.69 -5.21 2.69
CA LEU A 36 -9.30 -6.38 1.93
C LEU A 36 -10.37 -7.45 2.10
N ASP A 37 -10.77 -8.06 0.99
CA ASP A 37 -11.54 -9.29 1.01
C ASP A 37 -10.57 -10.45 0.91
N VAL A 38 -10.57 -11.31 1.94
CA VAL A 38 -9.75 -12.51 1.99
C VAL A 38 -10.64 -13.73 1.78
N THR A 39 -10.33 -14.53 0.76
CA THR A 39 -11.02 -15.78 0.46
C THR A 39 -10.08 -16.93 0.76
N THR A 40 -10.51 -17.84 1.63
CA THR A 40 -9.78 -19.09 1.91
C THR A 40 -10.63 -20.26 1.43
N VAL A 41 -10.04 -21.12 0.60
CA VAL A 41 -10.66 -22.35 0.12
C VAL A 41 -9.88 -23.51 0.71
N THR A 42 -10.57 -24.36 1.46
CA THR A 42 -10.00 -25.60 2.00
C THR A 42 -10.64 -26.77 1.28
N VAL A 43 -9.83 -27.69 0.78
CA VAL A 43 -10.27 -28.91 0.10
C VAL A 43 -9.68 -30.10 0.85
N GLU A 44 -10.55 -30.93 1.39
CA GLU A 44 -10.19 -32.24 1.95
C GLU A 44 -10.17 -33.27 0.82
N THR A 45 -9.20 -34.17 0.83
CA THR A 45 -9.08 -35.23 -0.16
C THR A 45 -9.35 -36.60 0.47
N ASP A 46 -9.87 -37.54 -0.32
CA ASP A 46 -10.23 -38.89 0.17
C ASP A 46 -9.02 -39.70 0.68
N ASN A 47 -7.81 -39.33 0.25
CA ASN A 47 -6.54 -39.89 0.72
C ASN A 47 -5.98 -39.18 1.97
N GLY A 48 -6.78 -38.33 2.63
CA GLY A 48 -6.46 -37.75 3.94
C GLY A 48 -5.56 -36.52 3.91
N TYR A 49 -5.42 -35.85 2.77
CA TYR A 49 -4.68 -34.59 2.67
C TYR A 49 -5.64 -33.40 2.69
N THR A 50 -5.19 -32.30 3.27
CA THR A 50 -5.90 -31.02 3.26
C THR A 50 -5.13 -30.02 2.41
N LEU A 51 -5.77 -29.50 1.37
CA LEU A 51 -5.24 -28.45 0.50
C LEU A 51 -5.88 -27.12 0.89
N VAL A 52 -5.07 -26.07 1.04
CA VAL A 52 -5.56 -24.74 1.39
C VAL A 52 -5.08 -23.72 0.36
N ALA A 53 -6.02 -23.04 -0.29
CA ALA A 53 -5.77 -21.90 -1.17
C ALA A 53 -6.25 -20.61 -0.50
N LYS A 54 -5.46 -19.54 -0.62
CA LYS A 54 -5.79 -18.21 -0.09
C LYS A 54 -5.70 -17.19 -1.22
N GLY A 55 -6.74 -16.39 -1.38
CA GLY A 55 -6.79 -15.23 -2.27
C GLY A 55 -7.14 -13.98 -1.50
N GLN A 56 -6.64 -12.83 -1.94
CA GLN A 56 -6.97 -11.53 -1.37
C GLN A 56 -7.24 -10.51 -2.47
N ILE A 57 -8.25 -9.66 -2.29
CA ILE A 57 -8.62 -8.58 -3.21
C ILE A 57 -8.79 -7.29 -2.42
N ILE A 58 -8.21 -6.19 -2.90
CA ILE A 58 -8.42 -4.86 -2.32
C ILE A 58 -9.83 -4.37 -2.71
N LYS A 59 -10.73 -4.26 -1.73
CA LYS A 59 -12.05 -3.64 -1.92
C LYS A 59 -12.00 -2.13 -1.77
N PHE A 60 -11.16 -1.65 -0.88
CA PHE A 60 -10.93 -0.22 -0.68
C PHE A 60 -9.46 0.01 -0.35
N PRO A 61 -8.72 0.79 -1.16
CA PRO A 61 -7.29 0.96 -0.94
C PRO A 61 -6.96 1.80 0.31
N GLY A 62 -7.85 2.67 0.78
CA GLY A 62 -7.57 3.52 1.95
C GLY A 62 -6.27 4.29 1.83
N PHE A 63 -5.48 4.32 2.90
CA PHE A 63 -4.15 4.92 2.94
C PHE A 63 -3.19 4.40 1.84
N MET A 64 -3.41 3.18 1.32
CA MET A 64 -2.58 2.61 0.24
C MET A 64 -2.65 3.41 -1.06
N LYS A 65 -3.63 4.30 -1.21
CA LYS A 65 -3.69 5.21 -2.36
C LYS A 65 -2.63 6.33 -2.27
N ALA A 66 -2.30 6.78 -1.07
CA ALA A 66 -1.29 7.82 -0.85
C ALA A 66 0.10 7.24 -0.55
N TYR A 67 0.16 6.02 0.00
CA TYR A 67 1.43 5.40 0.38
C TYR A 67 1.33 3.87 0.37
N VAL A 68 2.19 3.18 -0.40
CA VAL A 68 2.37 1.72 -0.33
C VAL A 68 3.80 1.43 0.11
N GLU A 69 3.94 0.89 1.31
CA GLU A 69 5.24 0.42 1.80
C GLU A 69 5.70 -0.76 0.94
N GLY A 70 6.86 -0.63 0.27
CA GLY A 70 7.44 -1.68 -0.58
C GLY A 70 7.53 -1.35 -2.08
N THR A 71 6.88 -0.31 -2.58
CA THR A 71 7.11 0.18 -3.97
C THR A 71 8.26 1.20 -4.06
N ASP A 72 8.73 1.70 -2.91
CA ASP A 72 9.81 2.70 -2.77
C ASP A 72 11.23 2.11 -2.73
N HIS A 73 11.36 0.79 -2.93
CA HIS A 73 12.65 0.10 -3.02
C HIS A 73 12.75 -0.67 -4.34
N PRO A 74 13.46 -0.14 -5.36
CA PRO A 74 14.23 -0.99 -6.24
C PRO A 74 15.46 -1.58 -5.51
#